data_AF-A0A972LXK0-F1
#
_entry.id   AF-A0A972LXK0-F1
#
_cell.length_a   1.000
_cell.length_b   1.000
_cell.length_c   1.000
_cell.angle_alpha   90.00
_cell.angle_beta   90.00
_cell.angle_gamma   90.00
#
_symmetry.space_group_name_H-M   'P 1'
#
loop_
_entity.id
_entity.type
_entity.pdbx_description
1 polymer ?
#
loop_
_entity_poly.entity_id
_entity_poly.type
_entity_poly.pdbx_seq_one_letter_code
_entity_poly.pdbx_strand_id
1 'polypeptide(L)'
;MFSRLLNVPILLAAAVGIPYVATHGPNIEGLLDNFWSSTQVAPSNPQADLLKQLPTGRGRPPVPQGPGAALYPTVTPLEGLPAMSLNEVFNMNVSKEWVYQRWARKSTALSELGLFGIRVPLVTGTQLYDLAGSLTYFFGNDGKVKRISFHGTTGDTTPLVTLATQQYGLRQQSTPVAGDQLFQILRQQQVFSELRT
;
A
#
# COMPACT_ATOMS: atom_id res chain seq x y z
N MET A 1 40.51 13.91 -16.30
CA MET A 1 41.23 12.61 -16.28
C MET A 1 41.08 12.10 -14.85
N PHE A 2 40.19 11.16 -14.53
CA PHE A 2 40.18 9.75 -14.87
C PHE A 2 38.74 9.20 -14.89
N SER A 3 38.60 8.12 -15.64
CA SER A 3 37.38 7.42 -16.04
C SER A 3 37.25 6.08 -15.32
N ARG A 4 36.00 5.55 -15.26
CA ARG A 4 35.64 4.10 -15.25
C ARG A 4 35.93 3.35 -13.93
N LEU A 5 35.18 2.35 -13.45
CA LEU A 5 34.13 1.47 -13.98
C LEU A 5 33.33 0.83 -12.81
N LEU A 6 32.09 0.46 -13.13
CA LEU A 6 31.16 -0.48 -12.50
C LEU A 6 31.80 -1.64 -11.70
N ASN A 7 31.15 -2.05 -10.59
CA ASN A 7 30.66 -3.43 -10.39
C ASN A 7 29.81 -3.58 -9.12
N VAL A 8 28.54 -3.94 -9.31
CA VAL A 8 27.58 -4.39 -8.30
C VAL A 8 27.56 -5.93 -8.33
N PRO A 9 27.63 -6.63 -7.19
CA PRO A 9 27.08 -7.96 -7.07
C PRO A 9 25.68 -7.93 -6.41
N ILE A 10 24.70 -8.40 -7.18
CA ILE A 10 23.37 -8.80 -6.73
C ILE A 10 23.54 -10.06 -5.86
N LEU A 11 23.05 -10.04 -4.61
CA LEU A 11 22.87 -11.24 -3.81
C LEU A 11 21.39 -11.50 -3.57
N LEU A 12 20.86 -12.46 -4.32
CA LEU A 12 19.62 -13.16 -4.04
C LEU A 12 19.84 -14.09 -2.83
N ALA A 13 19.12 -13.87 -1.74
CA ALA A 13 18.98 -14.87 -0.69
C ALA A 13 17.59 -15.50 -0.81
N ALA A 14 17.53 -16.67 -1.43
CA ALA A 14 16.36 -17.55 -1.40
C ALA A 14 16.25 -18.16 0.00
N ALA A 15 15.05 -18.05 0.59
CA ALA A 15 14.71 -18.65 1.86
C ALA A 15 14.66 -20.18 1.73
N VAL A 16 15.29 -20.89 2.65
CA VAL A 16 14.94 -22.28 2.97
C VAL A 16 14.85 -22.39 4.49
N GLY A 17 13.65 -22.66 4.99
CA GLY A 17 13.39 -22.93 6.39
C GLY A 17 13.99 -24.28 6.77
N ILE A 18 14.85 -24.29 7.78
CA ILE A 18 15.27 -25.50 8.48
C ILE A 18 14.66 -25.42 9.89
N PRO A 19 13.73 -26.32 10.26
CA PRO A 19 13.24 -26.37 11.63
C PRO A 19 14.37 -26.81 12.56
N TYR A 20 14.68 -25.94 13.52
CA TYR A 20 15.61 -26.18 14.62
C TYR A 20 15.04 -27.26 15.55
N VAL A 21 15.38 -28.51 15.28
CA VAL A 21 15.22 -29.62 16.24
C VAL A 21 16.55 -30.34 16.36
N ALA A 22 17.51 -29.66 16.99
CA ALA A 22 18.80 -30.24 17.34
C ALA A 22 19.09 -29.98 18.82
N THR A 23 18.27 -30.54 19.70
CA THR A 23 18.70 -30.90 21.07
C THR A 23 17.86 -32.08 21.56
N HIS A 24 18.44 -33.29 21.48
CA HIS A 24 18.05 -34.59 22.09
C HIS A 24 17.07 -35.51 21.32
N GLY A 25 17.57 -36.57 20.64
CA GLY A 25 16.78 -37.76 20.24
C GLY A 25 17.25 -38.49 18.96
N PRO A 26 17.05 -39.82 18.81
CA PRO A 26 17.94 -40.73 18.07
C PRO A 26 17.57 -41.05 16.60
N ASN A 27 18.57 -41.52 15.84
CA ASN A 27 18.55 -42.26 14.55
C ASN A 27 17.63 -41.75 13.43
N ILE A 28 18.23 -40.96 12.53
CA ILE A 28 17.61 -40.32 11.35
C ILE A 28 17.57 -41.24 10.12
N GLU A 29 18.18 -42.43 10.17
CA GLU A 29 18.32 -43.31 9.01
C GLU A 29 17.00 -44.01 8.61
N GLY A 30 16.05 -44.21 9.53
CA GLY A 30 14.77 -44.88 9.24
C GLY A 30 13.63 -43.99 8.73
N LEU A 31 13.81 -42.65 8.74
CA LEU A 31 12.72 -41.72 8.40
C LEU A 31 12.61 -41.49 6.88
N LEU A 32 13.71 -41.65 6.15
CA LEU A 32 13.76 -41.48 4.70
C LEU A 32 13.18 -42.71 3.96
N ASP A 33 13.37 -43.92 4.47
CA ASP A 33 12.87 -45.15 3.83
C ASP A 33 11.34 -45.31 3.91
N ASN A 34 10.72 -44.78 4.97
CA ASN A 34 9.26 -44.74 5.11
C ASN A 34 8.59 -43.64 4.27
N PHE A 35 9.37 -42.65 3.80
CA PHE A 35 8.84 -41.58 2.96
C PHE A 35 8.65 -42.04 1.51
N TRP A 36 9.57 -42.87 0.99
CA TRP A 36 9.56 -43.33 -0.40
C TRP A 36 8.67 -44.56 -0.67
N SER A 37 8.22 -45.27 0.36
CA SER A 37 7.42 -46.50 0.23
C SER A 37 5.90 -46.29 0.28
N SER A 38 5.40 -45.06 0.37
CA SER A 38 3.95 -44.77 0.46
C SER A 38 3.27 -44.30 -0.84
N THR A 39 3.96 -44.35 -1.99
CA THR A 39 3.36 -43.96 -3.28
C THR A 39 2.98 -45.18 -4.12
N GLN A 40 2.01 -45.95 -3.64
CA GLN A 40 1.17 -46.79 -4.49
C GLN A 40 -0.29 -46.57 -4.08
N VAL A 41 -0.98 -45.70 -4.82
CA VAL A 41 -2.44 -45.56 -4.75
C VAL A 41 -3.00 -45.86 -6.13
N ALA A 42 -3.82 -46.90 -6.20
CA ALA A 42 -4.60 -47.32 -7.37
C ALA A 42 -5.59 -46.23 -7.81
N PRO A 43 -6.02 -46.19 -9.09
CA PRO A 43 -6.89 -45.13 -9.58
C PRO A 43 -8.34 -45.43 -9.20
N SER A 44 -8.83 -44.80 -8.12
CA SER A 44 -10.27 -44.63 -7.90
C SER A 44 -10.61 -43.17 -8.23
N ASN A 45 -11.52 -43.00 -9.17
CA ASN A 45 -11.94 -41.71 -9.72
C ASN A 45 -12.89 -41.00 -8.73
N PRO A 46 -12.50 -39.91 -8.01
CA PRO A 46 -13.33 -39.25 -7.01
C PRO A 46 -13.86 -37.89 -7.50
N GLN A 47 -13.81 -37.62 -8.82
CA GLN A 47 -14.17 -36.31 -9.38
C GLN A 47 -15.68 -36.01 -9.40
N ALA A 48 -16.54 -36.93 -8.96
CA ALA A 48 -17.99 -36.70 -8.94
C ALA A 48 -18.58 -36.26 -7.59
N ASP A 49 -17.83 -36.35 -6.47
CA ASP A 49 -18.40 -36.12 -5.12
C ASP A 49 -17.80 -34.92 -4.36
N LEU A 50 -16.74 -34.29 -4.89
CA LEU A 50 -16.08 -33.14 -4.25
C LEU A 50 -16.75 -31.78 -4.53
N LEU A 51 -17.76 -31.72 -5.40
CA LEU A 51 -18.49 -30.49 -5.71
C LEU A 51 -19.76 -30.28 -4.84
N LYS A 52 -20.07 -31.19 -3.92
CA LYS A 52 -21.23 -31.08 -3.00
C LYS A 52 -20.87 -30.69 -1.56
N GLN A 53 -19.59 -30.49 -1.25
CA GLN A 53 -19.11 -30.13 0.09
C GLN A 53 -18.26 -28.85 0.10
N LEU A 54 -18.57 -27.87 -0.74
CA LEU A 54 -18.10 -26.50 -0.49
C LEU A 54 -19.02 -25.89 0.58
N PRO A 55 -18.51 -25.54 1.77
CA PRO A 55 -19.26 -24.70 2.68
C PRO A 55 -19.37 -23.32 2.01
N THR A 56 -20.56 -23.01 1.51
CA THR A 56 -20.94 -21.64 1.18
C THR A 56 -21.05 -20.86 2.49
N GLY A 57 -19.93 -20.31 2.93
CA GLY A 57 -19.85 -19.45 4.10
C GLY A 57 -18.45 -19.47 4.69
N ARG A 58 -17.71 -18.35 4.55
CA ARG A 58 -16.58 -18.04 5.43
C ARG A 58 -17.14 -17.87 6.85
N GLY A 59 -17.28 -18.97 7.57
CA GLY A 59 -17.58 -18.98 8.99
C GLY A 59 -16.40 -18.39 9.74
N ARG A 60 -16.64 -17.28 10.44
CA ARG A 60 -15.73 -16.73 11.45
C ARG A 60 -15.43 -17.83 12.47
N PRO A 61 -14.16 -18.12 12.84
CA PRO A 61 -13.91 -19.03 13.94
C PRO A 61 -14.60 -18.49 15.21
N PRO A 62 -15.28 -19.34 15.99
CA PRO A 62 -15.98 -18.90 17.19
C PRO A 62 -14.98 -18.29 18.17
N VAL A 63 -15.24 -17.05 18.60
CA VAL A 63 -14.42 -16.38 19.62
C VAL A 63 -14.68 -17.11 20.95
N PRO A 64 -13.63 -17.61 21.65
CA PRO A 64 -13.82 -18.32 22.90
C PRO A 64 -14.40 -17.40 23.98
N GLN A 65 -15.57 -17.76 24.50
CA GLN A 65 -16.27 -17.04 25.56
C GLN A 65 -15.75 -17.52 26.92
N GLY A 66 -14.58 -17.02 27.32
CA GLY A 66 -13.99 -17.36 28.62
C GLY A 66 -13.10 -16.24 29.15
N PRO A 67 -12.51 -16.39 30.36
CA PRO A 67 -11.66 -15.39 31.00
C PRO A 67 -10.42 -14.97 30.18
N GLY A 68 -10.08 -15.71 29.12
CA GLY A 68 -9.03 -15.37 28.14
C GLY A 68 -9.52 -14.70 26.85
N ALA A 69 -10.83 -14.39 26.72
CA ALA A 69 -11.42 -13.76 25.53
C ALA A 69 -10.75 -12.42 25.19
N ALA A 70 -10.25 -11.70 26.20
CA ALA A 70 -9.56 -10.42 26.05
C ALA A 70 -8.16 -10.54 25.43
N LEU A 71 -7.60 -11.75 25.36
CA LEU A 71 -6.27 -12.00 24.79
C LEU A 71 -6.32 -12.35 23.29
N TYR A 72 -7.52 -12.57 22.74
CA TYR A 72 -7.66 -12.78 21.32
C TYR A 72 -7.41 -11.45 20.61
N PRO A 73 -6.54 -11.42 19.59
CA PRO A 73 -6.39 -10.23 18.77
C PRO A 73 -7.77 -9.95 18.17
N THR A 74 -8.39 -8.85 18.60
CA THR A 74 -9.45 -8.25 17.82
C THR A 74 -8.83 -8.02 16.45
N VAL A 75 -9.33 -8.74 15.44
CA VAL A 75 -9.11 -8.41 14.04
C VAL A 75 -9.54 -6.96 13.91
N THR A 76 -8.58 -6.05 14.01
CA THR A 76 -8.75 -4.68 13.63
C THR A 76 -9.10 -4.81 12.16
N PRO A 77 -10.31 -4.39 11.72
CA PRO A 77 -10.58 -4.29 10.30
C PRO A 77 -9.38 -3.57 9.71
N LEU A 78 -8.84 -4.06 8.57
CA LEU A 78 -7.83 -3.32 7.84
C LEU A 78 -8.41 -1.91 7.65
N GLU A 79 -7.95 -0.96 8.46
CA GLU A 79 -8.50 0.39 8.51
C GLU A 79 -8.11 1.04 7.18
N GLY A 80 -8.99 0.88 6.20
CA GLY A 80 -8.92 1.49 4.90
C GLY A 80 -10.28 2.08 4.63
N LEU A 81 -10.31 3.35 4.24
CA LEU A 81 -11.50 3.91 3.62
C LEU A 81 -11.87 3.01 2.42
N PRO A 82 -13.17 2.90 2.05
CA PRO A 82 -13.54 2.25 0.79
C PRO A 82 -12.62 2.76 -0.33
N ALA A 83 -12.17 1.86 -1.21
CA ALA A 83 -11.18 2.14 -2.25
C ALA A 83 -11.41 3.53 -2.85
N MET A 84 -10.52 4.47 -2.51
CA MET A 84 -10.71 5.88 -2.86
C MET A 84 -10.15 6.12 -4.25
N SER A 85 -10.95 6.79 -5.08
CA SER A 85 -10.46 7.23 -6.39
C SER A 85 -9.49 8.41 -6.24
N LEU A 86 -8.50 8.48 -7.13
CA LEU A 86 -7.55 9.61 -7.16
C LEU A 86 -8.27 10.97 -7.31
N ASN A 87 -9.33 11.02 -8.11
CA ASN A 87 -10.14 12.23 -8.30
C ASN A 87 -10.75 12.73 -6.99
N GLU A 88 -11.24 11.82 -6.14
CA GLU A 88 -11.80 12.17 -4.84
C GLU A 88 -10.71 12.66 -3.88
N VAL A 89 -9.59 11.93 -3.82
CA VAL A 89 -8.47 12.23 -2.92
C VAL A 89 -7.87 13.60 -3.20
N PHE A 90 -7.64 13.92 -4.48
CA PHE A 90 -7.02 15.18 -4.89
C PHE A 90 -8.03 16.31 -5.17
N ASN A 91 -9.30 16.13 -4.82
CA ASN A 91 -10.32 17.14 -5.07
C ASN A 91 -10.04 18.45 -4.30
N MET A 92 -9.88 19.55 -5.04
CA MET A 92 -9.63 20.89 -4.48
C MET A 92 -10.92 21.55 -3.95
N ASN A 93 -12.09 21.00 -4.23
CA ASN A 93 -13.39 21.51 -3.78
C ASN A 93 -13.93 20.73 -2.57
N VAL A 94 -13.08 20.53 -1.55
CA VAL A 94 -13.49 19.93 -0.27
C VAL A 94 -13.43 20.96 0.85
N SER A 95 -14.22 20.74 1.90
CA SER A 95 -14.22 21.58 3.10
C SER A 95 -13.43 20.93 4.23
N LYS A 96 -13.13 21.73 5.25
CA LYS A 96 -12.50 21.26 6.48
C LYS A 96 -13.34 20.15 7.14
N GLU A 97 -14.63 20.37 7.24
CA GLU A 97 -15.61 19.45 7.85
C GLU A 97 -15.64 18.12 7.11
N TRP A 98 -15.60 18.16 5.77
CA TRP A 98 -15.50 16.95 4.96
C TRP A 98 -14.24 16.15 5.32
N VAL A 99 -13.08 16.79 5.46
CA VAL A 99 -11.85 16.09 5.87
C VAL A 99 -12.00 15.48 7.26
N TYR A 100 -12.56 16.23 8.21
CA TYR A 100 -12.80 15.72 9.57
C TYR A 100 -13.77 14.55 9.62
N GLN A 101 -14.77 14.50 8.75
CA GLN A 101 -15.73 13.40 8.68
C GLN A 101 -15.20 12.21 7.89
N ARG A 102 -14.49 12.47 6.78
CA ARG A 102 -14.00 11.45 5.86
C ARG A 102 -12.83 10.66 6.44
N TRP A 103 -11.88 11.32 7.10
CA TRP A 103 -10.65 10.70 7.54
C TRP A 103 -10.72 10.29 9.01
N ALA A 104 -10.58 8.99 9.28
CA ALA A 104 -10.54 8.45 10.63
C ALA A 104 -9.36 9.01 11.42
N ARG A 105 -8.17 8.97 10.81
CA ARG A 105 -6.93 9.48 11.39
C ARG A 105 -6.54 10.79 10.74
N LYS A 106 -6.23 11.80 11.55
CA LYS A 106 -5.86 13.15 11.12
C LYS A 106 -5.00 13.82 12.16
N SER A 107 -4.09 14.64 11.69
CA SER A 107 -3.24 15.49 12.52
C SER A 107 -3.30 16.90 11.96
N THR A 108 -3.35 17.90 12.83
CA THR A 108 -3.19 19.29 12.41
C THR A 108 -1.71 19.50 12.11
N ALA A 109 -1.40 19.81 10.86
CA ALA A 109 -0.05 20.14 10.44
C ALA A 109 0.24 21.63 10.70
N LEU A 110 1.52 21.98 10.81
CA LEU A 110 1.97 23.35 11.05
C LEU A 110 1.31 24.32 10.06
N SER A 111 0.76 25.41 10.57
CA SER A 111 0.20 26.48 9.75
C SER A 111 1.33 27.14 8.95
N GLU A 112 1.27 27.04 7.63
CA GLU A 112 1.96 28.01 6.78
C GLU A 112 1.26 29.37 6.96
N LEU A 113 1.96 30.49 6.72
CA LEU A 113 1.40 31.83 6.89
C LEU A 113 0.03 31.95 6.19
N GLY A 114 -1.05 32.01 6.98
CA GLY A 114 -2.43 32.13 6.48
C GLY A 114 -3.10 30.83 6.00
N LEU A 115 -2.48 29.67 6.19
CA LEU A 115 -3.07 28.36 5.81
C LEU A 115 -3.15 27.41 7.00
N PHE A 116 -4.31 26.76 7.15
CA PHE A 116 -4.53 25.70 8.13
C PHE A 116 -4.34 24.33 7.48
N GLY A 117 -3.32 23.58 7.92
CA GLY A 117 -2.99 22.27 7.37
C GLY A 117 -3.65 21.10 8.12
N ILE A 118 -4.26 20.17 7.39
CA ILE A 118 -4.75 18.89 7.92
C ILE A 118 -4.06 17.76 7.18
N ARG A 119 -3.27 16.98 7.91
CA ARG A 119 -2.52 15.85 7.39
C ARG A 119 -3.19 14.53 7.75
N VAL A 120 -3.33 13.66 6.76
CA VAL A 120 -3.98 12.35 6.86
C VAL A 120 -3.08 11.28 6.25
N PRO A 121 -3.06 10.05 6.82
CA PRO A 121 -2.47 8.91 6.13
C PRO A 121 -3.35 8.52 4.93
N LEU A 122 -2.72 8.27 3.78
CA LEU A 122 -3.40 7.85 2.55
C LEU A 122 -2.92 6.45 2.17
N VAL A 123 -3.87 5.53 2.04
CA VAL A 123 -3.69 4.25 1.34
C VAL A 123 -4.94 4.05 0.48
N THR A 124 -4.80 4.00 -0.85
CA THR A 124 -5.97 3.87 -1.75
C THR A 124 -6.36 2.42 -2.01
N GLY A 125 -5.41 1.48 -1.89
CA GLY A 125 -5.64 0.05 -2.11
C GLY A 125 -4.34 -0.76 -2.13
N THR A 126 -4.35 -1.86 -2.89
CA THR A 126 -3.23 -2.84 -3.00
C THR A 126 -2.78 -3.11 -4.45
N GLN A 127 -3.32 -2.38 -5.42
CA GLN A 127 -2.97 -2.46 -6.84
C GLN A 127 -1.66 -1.73 -7.13
N LEU A 128 -1.06 -1.99 -8.29
CA LEU A 128 0.20 -1.38 -8.70
C LEU A 128 0.13 0.16 -8.74
N TYR A 129 -1.02 0.71 -9.14
CA TYR A 129 -1.28 2.14 -9.25
C TYR A 129 -1.80 2.78 -7.94
N ASP A 130 -1.94 1.99 -6.87
CA ASP A 130 -2.44 2.52 -5.60
C ASP A 130 -1.36 3.34 -4.88
N LEU A 131 -1.82 4.40 -4.21
CA LEU A 131 -0.97 5.31 -3.48
C LEU A 131 -0.88 4.91 -2.01
N ALA A 132 0.33 4.97 -1.47
CA ALA A 132 0.58 4.86 -0.03
C ALA A 132 1.45 6.03 0.44
N GLY A 133 1.02 6.74 1.50
CA GLY A 133 1.80 7.85 2.05
C GLY A 133 1.01 8.80 2.93
N SER A 134 1.32 10.08 2.81
CA SER A 134 0.69 11.16 3.56
C SER A 134 0.16 12.24 2.64
N LEU A 135 -1.06 12.68 2.92
CA LEU A 135 -1.75 13.73 2.19
C LEU A 135 -2.04 14.89 3.14
N THR A 136 -1.80 16.11 2.71
CA THR A 136 -2.05 17.32 3.50
C THR A 136 -2.92 18.28 2.70
N TYR A 137 -4.10 18.60 3.25
CA TYR A 137 -4.97 19.65 2.73
C TYR A 137 -4.67 20.95 3.46
N PHE A 138 -4.40 22.02 2.72
CA PHE A 138 -4.18 23.36 3.26
C PHE A 138 -5.40 24.23 2.97
N PHE A 139 -6.04 24.73 4.02
CA PHE A 139 -7.24 25.54 3.95
C PHE A 139 -6.92 27.02 4.18
N GLY A 140 -7.52 27.89 3.37
CA GLY A 140 -7.51 29.33 3.64
C GLY A 140 -8.48 29.72 4.75
N ASN A 141 -8.49 31.01 5.10
CA ASN A 141 -9.43 31.58 6.07
C ASN A 141 -10.91 31.46 5.62
N ASP A 142 -11.15 31.27 4.32
CA ASP A 142 -12.46 31.00 3.73
C ASP A 142 -12.93 29.55 3.90
N GLY A 143 -12.13 28.70 4.55
CA GLY A 143 -12.45 27.28 4.78
C GLY A 143 -12.37 26.41 3.53
N LYS A 144 -11.86 26.93 2.41
CA LYS A 144 -11.68 26.21 1.15
C LYS A 144 -10.23 25.74 1.00
N VAL A 145 -10.03 24.60 0.32
CA VAL A 145 -8.68 24.11 0.01
C VAL A 145 -7.99 25.07 -0.96
N LYS A 146 -6.78 25.48 -0.61
CA LYS A 146 -5.89 26.30 -1.44
C LYS A 146 -4.73 25.48 -2.01
N ARG A 147 -4.32 24.42 -1.32
CA ARG A 147 -3.23 23.53 -1.75
C ARG A 147 -3.45 22.13 -1.22
N ILE A 148 -3.07 21.14 -2.01
CA ILE A 148 -2.91 19.75 -1.59
C ILE A 148 -1.44 19.38 -1.77
N SER A 149 -0.88 18.71 -0.77
CA SER A 149 0.46 18.13 -0.87
C SER A 149 0.38 16.65 -0.55
N PHE A 150 0.87 15.84 -1.47
CA PHE A 150 1.00 14.40 -1.29
C PHE A 150 2.48 14.03 -1.28
N HIS A 151 2.86 13.18 -0.33
CA HIS A 151 4.17 12.56 -0.27
C HIS A 151 3.97 11.07 0.00
N GLY A 152 4.42 10.23 -0.92
CA GLY A 152 4.21 8.80 -0.84
C GLY A 152 4.79 8.06 -2.04
N THR A 153 4.36 6.82 -2.21
CA THR A 153 4.86 5.90 -3.23
C THR A 153 3.69 5.27 -3.99
N THR A 154 3.96 4.89 -5.24
CA THR A 154 3.11 4.07 -6.12
C THR A 154 4.01 3.20 -6.98
N GLY A 155 3.52 2.05 -7.44
CA GLY A 155 4.24 1.22 -8.39
C GLY A 155 4.04 1.66 -9.85
N ASP A 156 2.95 2.37 -10.14
CA ASP A 156 2.66 2.98 -11.44
C ASP A 156 2.18 4.42 -11.24
N THR A 157 2.93 5.37 -11.80
CA THR A 157 2.67 6.81 -11.70
C THR A 157 1.73 7.31 -12.81
N THR A 158 1.44 6.48 -13.81
CA THR A 158 0.65 6.86 -15.00
C THR A 158 -0.70 7.48 -14.64
N PRO A 159 -1.49 6.93 -13.70
CA PRO A 159 -2.77 7.54 -13.34
C PRO A 159 -2.63 8.89 -12.63
N LEU A 160 -1.57 9.07 -11.83
CA LEU A 160 -1.31 10.33 -11.14
C LEU A 160 -0.84 11.41 -12.12
N VAL A 161 0.04 11.05 -13.06
CA VAL A 161 0.47 11.95 -14.14
C VAL A 161 -0.71 12.33 -15.03
N THR A 162 -1.58 11.37 -15.35
CA THR A 162 -2.81 11.60 -16.12
C THR A 162 -3.73 12.58 -15.41
N LEU A 163 -3.96 12.40 -14.10
CA LEU A 163 -4.73 13.32 -13.28
C LEU A 163 -4.12 14.73 -13.29
N ALA A 164 -2.82 14.84 -13.03
CA ALA A 164 -2.10 16.11 -12.97
C ALA A 164 -2.18 16.89 -14.31
N THR A 165 -1.98 16.18 -15.42
CA THR A 165 -1.95 16.78 -16.75
C THR A 165 -3.35 17.09 -17.28
N GLN A 166 -4.31 16.19 -17.12
CA GLN A 166 -5.66 16.34 -17.68
C GLN A 166 -6.57 17.20 -16.81
N GLN A 167 -6.57 16.99 -15.50
CA GLN A 167 -7.49 17.71 -14.60
C GLN A 167 -6.91 19.05 -14.14
N TYR A 168 -5.61 19.10 -13.85
CA TYR A 168 -4.99 20.31 -13.32
C TYR A 168 -4.19 21.09 -14.37
N GLY A 169 -3.90 20.49 -15.53
CA GLY A 169 -3.20 21.18 -16.63
C GLY A 169 -1.68 21.26 -16.47
N LEU A 170 -1.08 20.41 -15.62
CA LEU A 170 0.38 20.38 -15.46
C LEU A 170 1.04 19.96 -16.77
N ARG A 171 2.17 20.58 -17.08
CA ARG A 171 2.95 20.29 -18.30
C ARG A 171 4.30 19.71 -17.94
N GLN A 172 4.70 18.69 -18.68
CA GLN A 172 6.03 18.09 -18.53
C GLN A 172 7.12 19.14 -18.74
N GLN A 173 8.11 19.15 -17.85
CA GLN A 173 9.28 20.01 -17.91
C GLN A 173 10.54 19.14 -18.04
N SER A 174 11.59 19.71 -18.63
CA SER A 174 12.90 19.07 -18.64
C SER A 174 13.52 19.10 -17.23
N THR A 175 14.03 17.96 -16.77
CA THR A 175 14.74 17.84 -15.49
C THR A 175 16.14 17.26 -15.75
N PRO A 176 17.19 17.77 -15.08
CA PRO A 176 18.53 17.21 -15.20
C PRO A 176 18.70 15.89 -14.43
N VAL A 177 17.75 15.53 -13.58
CA VAL A 177 17.80 14.33 -12.74
C VAL A 177 17.30 13.14 -13.57
N ALA A 178 18.15 12.14 -13.74
CA ALA A 178 17.80 10.92 -14.46
C ALA A 178 16.79 10.09 -13.66
N GLY A 179 15.73 9.61 -14.32
CA GLY A 179 14.66 8.85 -13.69
C GLY A 179 13.52 9.70 -13.14
N ASP A 180 13.75 10.99 -12.87
CA ASP A 180 12.71 11.92 -12.45
C ASP A 180 11.82 12.32 -13.63
N GLN A 181 10.52 12.38 -13.39
CA GLN A 181 9.59 13.11 -14.25
C GLN A 181 9.10 14.35 -13.51
N LEU A 182 9.24 15.52 -14.15
CA LEU A 182 8.80 16.79 -13.59
C LEU A 182 7.64 17.33 -14.40
N PHE A 183 6.53 17.63 -13.75
CA PHE A 183 5.38 18.30 -14.33
C PHE A 183 5.07 19.55 -13.51
N GLN A 184 4.86 20.68 -14.18
CA GLN A 184 4.64 21.95 -13.49
C GLN A 184 3.60 22.83 -14.20
N ILE A 185 3.05 23.76 -13.42
CA ILE A 185 2.35 24.95 -13.92
C ILE A 185 3.09 26.16 -13.39
N LEU A 186 3.41 27.09 -14.28
CA LEU A 186 4.01 28.37 -13.93
C LEU A 186 2.93 29.45 -13.95
N ARG A 187 2.92 30.32 -12.93
CA ARG A 187 2.14 31.55 -12.89
C ARG A 187 3.11 32.69 -12.65
N GLN A 188 3.13 33.70 -13.53
CA GLN A 188 4.06 34.85 -13.42
C GLN A 188 5.53 34.42 -13.23
N GLN A 189 5.98 33.42 -14.00
CA GLN A 189 7.33 32.83 -13.93
C GLN A 189 7.68 32.12 -12.60
N GLN A 190 6.72 31.95 -11.68
CA GLN A 190 6.90 31.17 -10.46
C GLN A 190 6.17 29.84 -10.56
N VAL A 191 6.73 28.80 -9.94
CA VAL A 191 6.09 27.48 -9.86
C VAL A 191 4.83 27.60 -8.99
N PHE A 192 3.68 27.39 -9.60
CA PHE A 192 2.38 27.42 -8.93
C PHE A 192 1.96 26.03 -8.45
N SER A 193 2.25 25.00 -9.24
CA SER A 193 1.99 23.60 -8.92
C SER A 193 3.07 22.71 -9.51
N GLU A 194 3.43 21.64 -8.81
CA GLU A 194 4.46 20.69 -9.20
C GLU A 194 4.02 19.26 -8.87
N LEU A 195 4.34 18.34 -9.78
CA LEU A 195 4.38 16.90 -9.54
C LEU A 195 5.77 16.41 -9.94
N ARG A 196 6.40 15.65 -9.04
CA ARG A 196 7.66 14.96 -9.27
C ARG A 196 7.46 13.47 -8.97
N THR A 197 7.92 12.61 -9.86
CA THR A 197 7.83 11.15 -9.72
C THR A 197 9.14 10.48 -10.09
#